data_AF-A0A9D9WWI6-F1
#
_entry.id   AF-A0A9D9WWI6-F1
#
_cell.length_a   1.000
_cell.length_b   1.000
_cell.length_c   1.000
_cell.angle_alpha   90.00
_cell.angle_beta   90.00
_cell.angle_gamma   90.00
#
_symmetry.space_group_name_H-M   'P 1'
#
loop_
_entity.id
_entity.type
_entity.pdbx_description
1 polymer ?
#
loop_
_entity_poly.entity_id
_entity_poly.type
_entity_poly.pdbx_seq_one_letter_code
_entity_poly.pdbx_strand_id
1 'polypeptide(L)'
;MVRSIAAAAIAALFVPVVQAAAPVGWDKLWTFTHGETTSVAGQTSEILAFDSLNNELWVGGLKGVDILNAATGSFVQHIDTTMFGELNSVAIRNGIAAFAIAAPVKTDAGSVLTYNTTSRSFQQSYLVGALPDMVTFAADGRILTANEGEPLARVGFATVEARGSISIIDTTKDSVTTLGFGGFDGTTGLGRIVSPGSKPSIDWEPEYIALSKDGLSAMVTLQEANAVAKIDLVSQEIVSVTSLGLKDHSLPGNELDTTDRDITSPRTSIAGNYRNAPVFGMYMPDAIASYASGGKTFYITANEGDSRNLEDFVDGEFNEEVRVGSSSYVLDPGVFPDAAIKSDSNLGRLTATTSGGDLDGDGDYDQIHIFGGRSFSILDENGNQVFDSGNDLEARLLAAFPALIDDGRSDNKGVEPEGVTVLEIGDRTLAFIGFERSKDSVIAIYDVTNPTAATFVDLIVDADSDAVEGLTAYEFGGRYFLATANEGGGTTSLFSITPVPEPETYAMLLAGLGLIGLAARRRRA
;
A
#
# COMPACT_ATOMS: atom_id res chain seq x y z
N MET A 1 -13.08 33.20 -52.55
CA MET A 1 -13.68 32.05 -51.83
C MET A 1 -12.63 31.04 -51.31
N VAL A 2 -11.39 31.45 -50.97
CA VAL A 2 -10.28 30.53 -50.61
C VAL A 2 -9.49 31.04 -49.38
N ARG A 3 -10.10 31.82 -48.48
CA ARG A 3 -9.39 32.35 -47.28
C ARG A 3 -10.10 32.15 -45.95
N SER A 4 -11.17 31.34 -45.91
CA SER A 4 -11.98 31.17 -44.69
C SER A 4 -12.08 29.73 -44.20
N ILE A 5 -11.34 28.79 -44.79
CA ILE A 5 -11.36 27.37 -44.39
C ILE A 5 -10.10 26.98 -43.58
N ALA A 6 -9.02 27.77 -43.64
CA ALA A 6 -7.77 27.44 -42.94
C ALA A 6 -7.79 27.73 -41.42
N ALA A 7 -8.69 28.59 -40.93
CA ALA A 7 -8.75 28.95 -39.51
C ALA A 7 -9.63 27.99 -38.67
N ALA A 8 -10.60 27.31 -39.31
CA ALA A 8 -11.46 26.34 -38.61
C ALA A 8 -10.78 24.97 -38.40
N ALA A 9 -9.74 24.65 -39.18
CA ALA A 9 -8.99 23.40 -39.04
C ALA A 9 -7.91 23.45 -37.93
N ILE A 10 -7.50 24.63 -37.48
CA ILE A 10 -6.46 24.79 -36.43
C ILE A 10 -7.10 24.88 -35.04
N ALA A 11 -8.33 25.40 -34.92
CA ALA A 11 -9.05 25.48 -33.64
C ALA A 11 -9.63 24.14 -33.17
N ALA A 12 -9.75 23.15 -34.05
CA ALA A 12 -10.17 21.78 -33.69
C ALA A 12 -9.04 20.89 -33.15
N LEU A 13 -7.79 21.38 -33.13
CA LEU A 13 -6.61 20.65 -32.65
C LEU A 13 -6.29 20.89 -31.17
N PHE A 14 -7.07 21.72 -30.48
CA PHE A 14 -6.87 22.06 -29.06
C PHE A 14 -8.15 21.88 -28.24
N VAL A 15 -8.95 20.87 -28.56
CA VAL A 15 -9.82 20.28 -27.54
C VAL A 15 -8.88 19.43 -26.68
N PRO A 16 -8.80 19.64 -25.35
CA PRO A 16 -8.11 18.69 -24.50
C PRO A 16 -8.89 17.39 -24.60
N VAL A 17 -8.43 16.50 -25.48
CA VAL A 17 -8.82 15.10 -25.42
C VAL A 17 -8.18 14.63 -24.12
N VAL A 18 -8.99 14.13 -23.20
CA VAL A 18 -8.48 13.30 -22.10
C VAL A 18 -7.81 12.13 -22.79
N GLN A 19 -6.49 12.22 -22.97
CA GLN A 19 -5.73 11.16 -23.59
C GLN A 19 -5.71 10.02 -22.57
N ALA A 20 -6.37 8.92 -22.92
CA ALA A 20 -6.22 7.69 -22.18
C ALA A 20 -4.73 7.37 -22.09
N ALA A 21 -4.25 6.94 -20.93
CA ALA A 21 -2.86 6.53 -20.77
C ALA A 21 -2.50 5.48 -21.83
N ALA A 22 -1.30 5.54 -22.41
CA ALA A 22 -0.85 4.48 -23.31
C ALA A 22 -0.97 3.14 -22.59
N PRO A 23 -1.53 2.12 -23.28
CA PRO A 23 -1.62 0.79 -22.71
C PRO A 23 -0.24 0.28 -22.32
N VAL A 24 -0.23 -0.60 -21.34
CA VAL A 24 0.96 -1.34 -20.92
C VAL A 24 0.64 -2.80 -21.15
N GLY A 25 1.49 -3.52 -21.87
CA GLY A 25 1.34 -4.96 -22.01
C GLY A 25 1.93 -5.63 -20.78
N TRP A 26 1.33 -6.72 -20.33
CA TRP A 26 1.89 -7.56 -19.29
C TRP A 26 1.68 -9.02 -19.62
N ASP A 27 2.65 -9.85 -19.23
CA ASP A 27 2.58 -11.31 -19.39
C ASP A 27 3.07 -11.95 -18.10
N LYS A 28 2.26 -12.84 -17.52
CA LYS A 28 2.67 -13.71 -16.42
C LYS A 28 3.74 -14.68 -16.92
N LEU A 29 4.88 -14.71 -16.25
CA LEU A 29 6.02 -15.56 -16.61
C LEU A 29 6.00 -16.89 -15.86
N TRP A 30 5.75 -16.84 -14.55
CA TRP A 30 5.70 -18.01 -13.68
C TRP A 30 5.01 -17.67 -12.35
N THR A 31 4.57 -18.72 -11.66
CA THR A 31 4.16 -18.71 -10.25
C THR A 31 4.89 -19.83 -9.53
N PHE A 32 5.25 -19.58 -8.28
CA PHE A 32 5.86 -20.54 -7.37
C PHE A 32 5.01 -20.66 -6.10
N THR A 33 4.80 -21.88 -5.61
CA THR A 33 4.04 -22.15 -4.38
C THR A 33 4.99 -22.51 -3.25
N HIS A 34 5.00 -21.75 -2.17
CA HIS A 34 5.89 -21.95 -1.03
C HIS A 34 5.43 -23.08 -0.10
N GLY A 35 6.34 -23.52 0.75
CA GLY A 35 6.12 -24.55 1.76
C GLY A 35 6.03 -25.98 1.22
N GLU A 36 5.01 -26.28 0.41
CA GLU A 36 4.83 -27.63 -0.15
C GLU A 36 5.97 -28.00 -1.11
N THR A 37 6.36 -27.07 -1.99
CA THR A 37 7.40 -27.33 -3.00
C THR A 37 8.83 -27.26 -2.42
N THR A 38 9.02 -26.54 -1.32
CA THR A 38 10.32 -26.35 -0.66
C THR A 38 10.58 -27.33 0.48
N SER A 39 9.56 -28.11 0.87
CA SER A 39 9.57 -28.96 2.09
C SER A 39 9.72 -28.18 3.40
N VAL A 40 9.48 -26.86 3.38
CA VAL A 40 9.48 -25.99 4.56
C VAL A 40 8.03 -25.76 4.99
N ALA A 41 7.47 -26.74 5.71
CA ALA A 41 6.05 -26.70 6.09
C ALA A 41 5.69 -25.40 6.83
N GLY A 42 4.68 -24.69 6.33
CA GLY A 42 4.19 -23.42 6.90
C GLY A 42 4.96 -22.18 6.45
N GLN A 43 5.88 -22.28 5.47
CA GLN A 43 6.40 -21.11 4.78
C GLN A 43 5.31 -20.47 3.91
N THR A 44 5.12 -19.17 4.07
CA THR A 44 4.21 -18.31 3.32
C THR A 44 4.99 -17.40 2.36
N SER A 45 4.29 -16.45 1.74
CA SER A 45 4.84 -15.46 0.82
C SER A 45 4.19 -14.11 1.11
N GLU A 46 4.83 -13.32 1.97
CA GLU A 46 4.28 -12.06 2.51
C GLU A 46 4.94 -10.84 1.85
N ILE A 47 6.26 -10.86 1.79
CA ILE A 47 7.08 -9.74 1.32
C ILE A 47 8.18 -10.22 0.40
N LEU A 48 8.65 -9.41 -0.54
CA LEU A 48 9.77 -9.80 -1.39
C LEU A 48 10.68 -8.64 -1.82
N ALA A 49 11.94 -9.00 -2.07
CA ALA A 49 12.93 -8.09 -2.63
C ALA A 49 13.67 -8.74 -3.81
N PHE A 50 13.95 -7.92 -4.83
CA PHE A 50 14.76 -8.33 -5.97
C PHE A 50 16.25 -8.06 -5.72
N ASP A 51 17.07 -9.10 -5.89
CA ASP A 51 18.51 -9.01 -5.92
C ASP A 51 19.04 -8.95 -7.35
N SER A 52 19.33 -7.73 -7.80
CA SER A 52 19.93 -7.47 -9.12
C SER A 52 21.33 -8.05 -9.31
N LEU A 53 22.06 -8.36 -8.24
CA LEU A 53 23.43 -8.89 -8.35
C LEU A 53 23.43 -10.36 -8.79
N ASN A 54 22.55 -11.17 -8.19
CA ASN A 54 22.47 -12.61 -8.45
C ASN A 54 21.26 -12.99 -9.33
N ASN A 55 20.40 -12.04 -9.69
CA ASN A 55 19.14 -12.24 -10.43
C ASN A 55 18.20 -13.21 -9.68
N GLU A 56 17.98 -12.90 -8.40
CA GLU A 56 17.20 -13.70 -7.46
C GLU A 56 16.06 -12.87 -6.86
N LEU A 57 14.96 -13.52 -6.51
CA LEU A 57 13.90 -12.95 -5.68
C LEU A 57 14.00 -13.60 -4.31
N TRP A 58 14.05 -12.78 -3.27
CA TRP A 58 14.10 -13.20 -1.88
C TRP A 58 12.73 -12.93 -1.28
N VAL A 59 12.01 -14.00 -0.95
CA VAL A 59 10.60 -13.99 -0.53
C VAL A 59 10.54 -14.33 0.95
N GLY A 60 10.13 -13.36 1.77
CA GLY A 60 9.87 -13.52 3.19
C GLY A 60 8.52 -14.18 3.45
N GLY A 61 8.45 -14.90 4.56
CA GLY A 61 7.23 -15.47 5.11
C GLY A 61 7.48 -16.04 6.52
N LEU A 62 6.46 -16.68 7.10
CA LEU A 62 6.43 -17.14 8.51
C LEU A 62 7.53 -18.12 8.96
N LYS A 63 8.35 -18.67 8.05
CA LYS A 63 9.46 -19.59 8.37
C LYS A 63 10.82 -19.09 7.91
N GLY A 64 10.91 -17.87 7.40
CA GLY A 64 12.14 -17.24 6.93
C GLY A 64 12.04 -16.84 5.46
N VAL A 65 13.15 -16.98 4.73
CA VAL A 65 13.28 -16.46 3.36
C VAL A 65 13.54 -17.57 2.37
N ASP A 66 12.62 -17.74 1.41
CA ASP A 66 12.83 -18.54 0.22
C ASP A 66 13.49 -17.70 -0.89
N ILE A 67 14.53 -18.25 -1.52
CA ILE A 67 15.26 -17.61 -2.61
C ILE A 67 14.89 -18.33 -3.90
N LEU A 68 14.38 -17.57 -4.86
CA LEU A 68 13.98 -18.05 -6.19
C LEU A 68 14.89 -17.45 -7.26
N ASN A 69 15.18 -18.22 -8.31
CA ASN A 69 15.78 -17.66 -9.51
C ASN A 69 14.75 -16.78 -10.22
N ALA A 70 15.02 -15.48 -10.35
CA ALA A 70 14.02 -14.54 -10.87
C ALA A 70 13.62 -14.84 -12.32
N ALA A 71 14.54 -15.38 -13.14
CA ALA A 71 14.23 -15.68 -14.54
C ALA A 71 13.34 -16.92 -14.72
N THR A 72 13.43 -17.91 -13.83
CA THR A 72 12.77 -19.22 -14.01
C THR A 72 11.76 -19.57 -12.93
N GLY A 73 11.67 -18.80 -11.84
CA GLY A 73 10.84 -19.12 -10.67
C GLY A 73 11.30 -20.36 -9.91
N SER A 74 12.49 -20.89 -10.23
CA SER A 74 12.98 -22.13 -9.62
C SER A 74 13.54 -21.86 -8.22
N PHE A 75 13.15 -22.69 -7.26
CA PHE A 75 13.70 -22.64 -5.91
C PHE A 75 15.21 -22.83 -5.89
N VAL A 76 15.88 -22.01 -5.09
CA VAL A 76 17.34 -22.00 -4.98
C VAL A 76 17.77 -22.42 -3.58
N GLN A 77 17.21 -21.80 -2.54
CA GLN A 77 17.56 -22.08 -1.15
C GLN A 77 16.51 -21.47 -0.20
N HIS A 78 16.38 -22.04 1.00
CA HIS A 78 15.69 -21.46 2.12
C HIS A 78 16.68 -20.98 3.19
N ILE A 79 16.46 -19.80 3.76
CA ILE A 79 17.15 -19.27 4.94
C ILE A 79 16.17 -19.28 6.12
N ASP A 80 16.40 -20.18 7.06
CA ASP A 80 15.60 -20.29 8.28
C ASP A 80 16.01 -19.19 9.28
N THR A 81 15.04 -18.38 9.67
CA THR A 81 15.19 -17.30 10.65
C THR A 81 14.40 -17.53 11.94
N THR A 82 13.69 -18.65 12.07
CA THR A 82 12.71 -18.91 13.15
C THR A 82 13.33 -18.88 14.55
N MET A 83 14.63 -19.11 14.66
CA MET A 83 15.36 -19.01 15.93
C MET A 83 15.52 -17.57 16.44
N PHE A 84 15.33 -16.56 15.59
CA PHE A 84 15.44 -15.15 15.93
C PHE A 84 14.08 -14.53 16.27
N GLY A 85 13.01 -15.07 15.70
CA GLY A 85 11.64 -14.59 15.87
C GLY A 85 10.87 -14.65 14.55
N GLU A 86 9.93 -13.74 14.39
CA GLU A 86 9.05 -13.64 13.22
C GLU A 86 9.63 -12.65 12.22
N LEU A 87 9.65 -13.02 10.93
CA LEU A 87 10.21 -12.19 9.87
C LEU A 87 9.07 -11.42 9.22
N ASN A 88 9.13 -10.09 9.26
CA ASN A 88 8.07 -9.24 8.73
C ASN A 88 8.47 -8.59 7.39
N SER A 89 9.76 -8.27 7.20
CA SER A 89 10.19 -7.57 5.98
C SER A 89 11.59 -7.94 5.50
N VAL A 90 11.76 -7.88 4.17
CA VAL A 90 13.02 -8.13 3.47
C VAL A 90 13.31 -6.98 2.51
N ALA A 91 14.51 -6.41 2.59
CA ALA A 91 15.01 -5.47 1.60
C ALA A 91 16.40 -5.85 1.11
N ILE A 92 16.74 -5.49 -0.13
CA ILE A 92 18.06 -5.78 -0.72
C ILE A 92 18.62 -4.53 -1.38
N ARG A 93 19.91 -4.26 -1.12
CA ARG A 93 20.67 -3.23 -1.83
C ARG A 93 22.15 -3.60 -1.92
N ASN A 94 22.74 -3.43 -3.11
CA ASN A 94 24.18 -3.57 -3.34
C ASN A 94 24.77 -4.90 -2.81
N GLY A 95 24.03 -5.99 -2.96
CA GLY A 95 24.47 -7.32 -2.55
C GLY A 95 24.32 -7.63 -1.06
N ILE A 96 23.66 -6.75 -0.28
CA ILE A 96 23.31 -6.98 1.13
C ILE A 96 21.78 -7.10 1.22
N ALA A 97 21.30 -8.16 1.87
CA ALA A 97 19.92 -8.31 2.28
C ALA A 97 19.78 -7.90 3.76
N ALA A 98 18.69 -7.22 4.10
CA ALA A 98 18.30 -6.88 5.46
C ALA A 98 16.94 -7.51 5.76
N PHE A 99 16.81 -8.18 6.90
CA PHE A 99 15.59 -8.83 7.38
C PHE A 99 15.15 -8.13 8.66
N ALA A 100 13.97 -7.54 8.68
CA ALA A 100 13.30 -7.09 9.91
C ALA A 100 12.68 -8.30 10.60
N ILE A 101 13.03 -8.51 11.87
CA ILE A 101 12.60 -9.65 12.66
C ILE A 101 12.06 -9.20 14.01
N ALA A 102 10.77 -9.43 14.22
CA ALA A 102 10.11 -9.27 15.51
C ALA A 102 10.60 -10.29 16.52
N ALA A 103 10.82 -9.85 17.76
CA ALA A 103 11.22 -10.76 18.83
C ALA A 103 10.08 -11.74 19.16
N PRO A 104 10.38 -12.96 19.68
CA PRO A 104 9.35 -13.92 20.08
C PRO A 104 8.32 -13.38 21.10
N VAL A 105 8.67 -12.32 21.81
CA VAL A 105 7.74 -11.51 22.58
C VAL A 105 7.60 -10.18 21.83
N LYS A 106 6.45 -9.90 21.21
CA LYS A 106 6.27 -8.75 20.31
C LYS A 106 6.65 -7.39 20.91
N THR A 107 6.49 -7.23 22.23
CA THR A 107 6.85 -6.01 22.95
C THR A 107 8.33 -5.83 23.24
N ASP A 108 9.14 -6.88 23.06
CA ASP A 108 10.59 -6.81 23.22
C ASP A 108 11.22 -6.22 21.95
N ALA A 109 12.41 -5.63 22.11
CA ALA A 109 13.20 -5.13 20.98
C ALA A 109 13.47 -6.25 19.96
N GLY A 110 13.11 -6.02 18.71
CA GLY A 110 13.40 -6.89 17.59
C GLY A 110 14.80 -6.70 17.04
N SER A 111 15.06 -7.26 15.86
CA SER A 111 16.37 -7.17 15.22
C SER A 111 16.27 -6.96 13.71
N VAL A 112 17.27 -6.29 13.16
CA VAL A 112 17.58 -6.35 11.73
C VAL A 112 18.77 -7.26 11.52
N LEU A 113 18.58 -8.35 10.77
CA LEU A 113 19.66 -9.24 10.37
C LEU A 113 20.14 -8.87 8.97
N THR A 114 21.45 -8.89 8.74
CA THR A 114 22.04 -8.65 7.41
C THR A 114 22.69 -9.90 6.86
N TYR A 115 22.54 -10.12 5.55
CA TYR A 115 23.10 -11.26 4.83
C TYR A 115 23.80 -10.79 3.57
N ASN A 116 24.92 -11.42 3.23
CA ASN A 116 25.51 -11.27 1.91
C ASN A 116 24.68 -12.07 0.91
N THR A 117 24.17 -11.43 -0.14
CA THR A 117 23.28 -12.09 -1.12
C THR A 117 23.98 -13.16 -1.96
N THR A 118 25.25 -12.96 -2.32
CA THR A 118 25.98 -13.92 -3.16
C THR A 118 26.38 -15.18 -2.40
N SER A 119 26.92 -15.05 -1.18
CA SER A 119 27.26 -16.20 -0.35
C SER A 119 26.09 -16.71 0.51
N ARG A 120 25.00 -15.93 0.60
CA ARG A 120 23.82 -16.17 1.44
C ARG A 120 24.16 -16.36 2.92
N SER A 121 25.27 -15.77 3.34
CA SER A 121 25.79 -15.91 4.69
C SER A 121 25.37 -14.73 5.54
N PHE A 122 24.91 -15.03 6.77
CA PHE A 122 24.70 -14.03 7.81
C PHE A 122 25.96 -13.17 8.01
N GLN A 123 25.75 -11.87 8.20
CA GLN A 123 26.81 -10.89 8.41
C GLN A 123 26.73 -10.28 9.81
N GLN A 124 25.61 -9.64 10.13
CA GLN A 124 25.46 -8.87 11.36
C GLN A 124 24.00 -8.83 11.82
N SER A 125 23.80 -8.71 13.14
CA SER A 125 22.50 -8.45 13.77
C SER A 125 22.55 -7.11 14.49
N TYR A 126 21.51 -6.30 14.31
CA TYR A 126 21.34 -5.00 14.95
C TYR A 126 20.06 -5.02 15.77
N LEU A 127 20.14 -4.64 17.05
CA LEU A 127 18.96 -4.51 17.90
C LEU A 127 18.21 -3.21 17.55
N VAL A 128 16.90 -3.29 17.32
CA VAL A 128 16.05 -2.16 16.89
C VAL A 128 14.85 -2.00 17.83
N GLY A 129 13.83 -1.24 17.43
CA GLY A 129 12.59 -1.09 18.20
C GLY A 129 11.81 -2.41 18.32
N ALA A 130 10.72 -2.38 19.06
CA ALA A 130 9.83 -3.53 19.20
C ALA A 130 8.99 -3.70 17.92
N LEU A 131 8.78 -4.95 17.50
CA LEU A 131 8.02 -5.30 16.29
C LEU A 131 8.48 -4.50 15.03
N PRO A 132 9.76 -4.63 14.61
CA PRO A 132 10.21 -4.10 13.33
C PRO A 132 9.41 -4.75 12.22
N ASP A 133 8.50 -3.98 11.65
CA ASP A 133 7.57 -4.48 10.66
C ASP A 133 8.19 -4.37 9.28
N MET A 134 8.54 -3.14 8.88
CA MET A 134 9.15 -2.87 7.59
C MET A 134 10.65 -2.57 7.67
N VAL A 135 11.43 -2.98 6.64
CA VAL A 135 12.83 -2.59 6.46
C VAL A 135 13.12 -2.06 5.06
N THR A 136 14.00 -1.06 4.95
CA THR A 136 14.44 -0.51 3.66
C THR A 136 15.86 0.05 3.72
N PHE A 137 16.45 0.32 2.54
CA PHE A 137 17.77 0.91 2.43
C PHE A 137 17.74 2.35 1.93
N ALA A 138 18.51 3.20 2.59
CA ALA A 138 18.92 4.47 2.03
C ALA A 138 19.94 4.31 0.89
N ALA A 139 20.01 5.35 0.05
CA ALA A 139 20.89 5.34 -1.10
C ALA A 139 22.37 5.15 -0.73
N ASP A 140 22.76 5.69 0.43
CA ASP A 140 24.08 5.64 1.04
C ASP A 140 24.41 4.31 1.77
N GLY A 141 23.45 3.38 1.83
CA GLY A 141 23.64 2.07 2.46
C GLY A 141 23.25 2.00 3.95
N ARG A 142 22.72 3.09 4.53
CA ARG A 142 22.02 2.98 5.82
C ARG A 142 20.76 2.14 5.68
N ILE A 143 20.40 1.43 6.75
CA ILE A 143 19.16 0.67 6.82
C ILE A 143 18.19 1.41 7.73
N LEU A 144 16.92 1.46 7.35
CA LEU A 144 15.85 2.02 8.15
C LEU A 144 14.82 0.93 8.41
N THR A 145 14.24 0.94 9.60
CA THR A 145 13.11 0.08 9.94
C THR A 145 12.07 0.86 10.71
N ALA A 146 10.81 0.68 10.31
CA ALA A 146 9.66 1.11 11.07
C ALA A 146 9.35 -0.02 12.05
N ASN A 147 9.27 0.33 13.32
CA ASN A 147 8.98 -0.61 14.39
C ASN A 147 7.63 -0.21 14.95
N GLU A 148 6.60 -0.98 14.61
CA GLU A 148 5.20 -0.76 14.89
C GLU A 148 5.00 -0.55 16.40
N GLY A 149 5.53 -1.47 17.20
CA GLY A 149 5.57 -1.34 18.65
C GLY A 149 4.20 -1.50 19.30
N GLU A 150 3.45 -2.52 18.89
CA GLU A 150 2.12 -2.83 19.42
C GLU A 150 2.11 -3.21 20.92
N PRO A 151 1.06 -2.82 21.66
CA PRO A 151 0.84 -3.30 23.02
C PRO A 151 0.51 -4.79 23.06
N LEU A 152 0.89 -5.44 24.16
CA LEU A 152 0.50 -6.82 24.46
C LEU A 152 -0.45 -6.85 25.67
N ALA A 153 -1.73 -7.04 25.39
CA ALA A 153 -2.76 -7.34 26.39
C ALA A 153 -2.70 -8.82 26.82
N ARG A 154 -2.97 -9.11 28.10
CA ARG A 154 -3.00 -10.48 28.63
C ARG A 154 -4.08 -10.63 29.70
N VAL A 155 -4.95 -11.64 29.56
CA VAL A 155 -6.04 -11.93 30.50
C VAL A 155 -5.55 -11.93 31.94
N GLY A 156 -6.05 -11.00 32.75
CA GLY A 156 -5.74 -10.89 34.18
C GLY A 156 -4.39 -10.25 34.53
N PHE A 157 -3.72 -9.62 33.56
CA PHE A 157 -2.49 -8.86 33.74
C PHE A 157 -2.64 -7.45 33.16
N ALA A 158 -1.74 -6.54 33.55
CA ALA A 158 -1.67 -5.23 32.91
C ALA A 158 -1.11 -5.36 31.49
N THR A 159 -1.62 -4.55 30.57
CA THR A 159 -1.07 -4.35 29.22
C THR A 159 0.42 -4.03 29.31
N VAL A 160 1.21 -4.74 28.51
CA VAL A 160 2.62 -4.43 28.32
C VAL A 160 2.71 -3.54 27.10
N GLU A 161 2.98 -2.25 27.33
CA GLU A 161 3.17 -1.28 26.26
C GLU A 161 4.50 -1.52 25.54
N ALA A 162 4.46 -1.59 24.22
CA ALA A 162 5.60 -1.23 23.38
C ALA A 162 5.40 0.17 22.82
N ARG A 163 6.44 0.75 22.22
CA ARG A 163 6.37 2.09 21.66
C ARG A 163 6.78 2.05 20.21
N GLY A 164 5.90 2.53 19.34
CA GLY A 164 6.23 2.77 17.95
C GLY A 164 7.45 3.68 17.81
N SER A 165 8.33 3.31 16.88
CA SER A 165 9.62 3.98 16.68
C SER A 165 10.20 3.73 15.30
N ILE A 166 11.20 4.51 14.90
CA ILE A 166 11.96 4.30 13.67
C ILE A 166 13.43 4.12 14.02
N SER A 167 14.04 3.01 13.59
CA SER A 167 15.47 2.76 13.79
C SER A 167 16.25 3.01 12.52
N ILE A 168 17.34 3.77 12.64
CA ILE A 168 18.30 4.07 11.56
C ILE A 168 19.63 3.39 11.90
N ILE A 169 20.05 2.47 11.05
CA ILE A 169 21.27 1.68 11.21
C ILE A 169 22.34 2.25 10.27
N ASP A 170 23.44 2.70 10.85
CA ASP A 170 24.65 3.03 10.13
C ASP A 170 25.57 1.81 10.11
N THR A 171 25.54 1.09 8.99
CA THR A 171 26.32 -0.14 8.76
C THR A 171 27.83 0.11 8.69
N THR A 172 28.26 1.37 8.50
CA THR A 172 29.70 1.72 8.48
C THR A 172 30.26 1.95 9.88
N LYS A 173 29.38 2.29 10.83
CA LYS A 173 29.72 2.56 12.24
C LYS A 173 29.25 1.47 13.20
N ASP A 174 28.50 0.49 12.70
CA ASP A 174 27.80 -0.52 13.48
C ASP A 174 26.99 0.09 14.63
N SER A 175 26.19 1.11 14.31
CA SER A 175 25.40 1.86 15.29
C SER A 175 23.94 2.00 14.87
N VAL A 176 23.04 2.00 15.86
CA VAL A 176 21.60 2.20 15.69
C VAL A 176 21.17 3.47 16.41
N THR A 177 20.44 4.33 15.71
CA THR A 177 19.71 5.48 16.26
C THR A 177 18.21 5.17 16.22
N THR A 178 17.51 5.20 17.35
CA THR A 178 16.05 4.98 17.37
C THR A 178 15.31 6.27 17.71
N LEU A 179 14.36 6.63 16.85
CA LEU A 179 13.52 7.82 16.94
C LEU A 179 12.14 7.43 17.46
N GLY A 180 11.53 8.23 18.34
CA GLY A 180 10.18 7.99 18.83
C GLY A 180 9.37 9.28 18.92
N PHE A 181 8.07 9.15 19.18
CA PHE A 181 7.11 10.25 19.06
C PHE A 181 6.93 11.11 20.33
N GLY A 182 7.83 11.00 21.31
CA GLY A 182 7.75 11.76 22.57
C GLY A 182 7.71 13.28 22.39
N GLY A 183 8.29 13.80 21.30
CA GLY A 183 8.22 15.23 20.96
C GLY A 183 6.83 15.72 20.55
N PHE A 184 5.89 14.82 20.24
CA PHE A 184 4.53 15.11 19.81
C PHE A 184 3.49 14.91 20.92
N ASP A 185 3.89 14.41 22.10
CA ASP A 185 2.99 14.27 23.24
C ASP A 185 2.31 15.60 23.60
N GLY A 186 0.97 15.60 23.63
CA GLY A 186 0.16 16.78 23.92
C GLY A 186 -0.12 17.68 22.72
N THR A 187 0.33 17.32 21.52
CA THR A 187 -0.15 17.92 20.27
C THR A 187 -1.55 17.39 19.93
N THR A 188 -2.30 18.16 19.14
CA THR A 188 -3.62 17.78 18.63
C THR A 188 -3.69 18.02 17.13
N GLY A 189 -4.49 17.22 16.42
CA GLY A 189 -4.77 17.40 14.99
C GLY A 189 -3.67 16.97 14.01
N LEU A 190 -2.59 16.32 14.49
CA LEU A 190 -1.53 15.78 13.63
C LEU A 190 -1.77 14.33 13.21
N GLY A 191 -2.60 13.61 13.96
CA GLY A 191 -3.02 12.22 13.76
C GLY A 191 -4.08 11.89 14.82
N ARG A 192 -4.86 10.82 14.62
CA ARG A 192 -5.81 10.36 15.63
C ARG A 192 -5.08 9.67 16.78
N ILE A 193 -5.74 9.58 17.92
CA ILE A 193 -5.32 8.75 19.05
C ILE A 193 -6.38 7.67 19.16
N VAL A 194 -5.99 6.42 18.97
CA VAL A 194 -6.89 5.27 18.97
C VAL A 194 -7.26 4.89 20.38
N SER A 195 -6.29 4.74 21.27
CA SER A 195 -6.56 4.33 22.65
C SER A 195 -7.01 5.53 23.51
N PRO A 196 -8.21 5.51 24.12
CA PRO A 196 -8.72 6.64 24.88
C PRO A 196 -7.76 7.11 25.99
N GLY A 197 -7.40 8.39 25.96
CA GLY A 197 -6.50 9.00 26.95
C GLY A 197 -5.01 8.69 26.74
N SER A 198 -4.65 8.00 25.65
CA SER A 198 -3.26 7.74 25.26
C SER A 198 -2.58 8.99 24.70
N LYS A 199 -1.34 8.84 24.26
CA LYS A 199 -0.50 9.91 23.69
C LYS A 199 0.22 9.38 22.45
N PRO A 200 0.62 10.25 21.52
CA PRO A 200 1.42 9.88 20.35
C PRO A 200 2.57 8.91 20.63
N SER A 201 3.35 9.12 21.70
CA SER A 201 4.50 8.25 22.02
C SER A 201 4.19 6.84 22.50
N ILE A 202 2.92 6.54 22.74
CA ILE A 202 2.41 5.22 23.13
C ILE A 202 1.52 4.67 22.01
N ASP A 203 0.74 5.54 21.37
CA ASP A 203 -0.35 5.16 20.48
C ASP A 203 0.02 5.13 19.00
N TRP A 204 1.05 5.85 18.56
CA TRP A 204 1.39 5.87 17.14
C TRP A 204 2.35 4.75 16.77
N GLU A 205 1.89 3.92 15.84
CA GLU A 205 2.52 2.71 15.32
C GLU A 205 2.97 2.99 13.88
N PRO A 206 4.30 2.93 13.59
CA PRO A 206 4.82 3.07 12.23
C PRO A 206 4.84 1.77 11.44
N GLU A 207 4.33 1.81 10.20
CA GLU A 207 4.25 0.65 9.30
C GLU A 207 5.36 0.65 8.24
N TYR A 208 5.24 1.48 7.20
CA TYR A 208 6.16 1.48 6.05
C TYR A 208 6.93 2.79 5.88
N ILE A 209 8.13 2.68 5.30
CA ILE A 209 9.05 3.79 5.04
C ILE A 209 9.33 3.98 3.55
N ALA A 210 9.05 5.17 3.00
CA ALA A 210 9.49 5.55 1.66
C ALA A 210 10.54 6.68 1.72
N LEU A 211 11.66 6.50 1.02
CA LEU A 211 12.73 7.51 0.99
C LEU A 211 12.51 8.53 -0.13
N SER A 212 12.87 9.78 0.14
CA SER A 212 13.03 10.79 -0.91
C SER A 212 14.11 10.40 -1.92
N LYS A 213 13.96 10.87 -3.17
CA LYS A 213 14.90 10.51 -4.26
C LYS A 213 16.34 11.01 -4.02
N ASP A 214 16.50 12.10 -3.27
CA ASP A 214 17.82 12.61 -2.87
C ASP A 214 18.41 11.88 -1.65
N GLY A 215 17.63 11.00 -0.99
CA GLY A 215 18.04 10.22 0.17
C GLY A 215 18.22 11.06 1.44
N LEU A 216 17.71 12.28 1.49
CA LEU A 216 17.88 13.20 2.63
C LEU A 216 16.71 13.16 3.62
N SER A 217 15.52 12.74 3.18
CA SER A 217 14.36 12.52 4.03
C SER A 217 13.67 11.18 3.78
N ALA A 218 12.88 10.74 4.74
CA ALA A 218 11.94 9.63 4.58
C ALA A 218 10.53 10.06 5.01
N MET A 219 9.52 9.41 4.44
CA MET A 219 8.12 9.49 4.86
C MET A 219 7.74 8.13 5.43
N VAL A 220 7.01 8.11 6.53
CA VAL A 220 6.62 6.91 7.26
C VAL A 220 5.12 6.91 7.45
N THR A 221 4.44 5.82 7.12
CA THR A 221 3.00 5.66 7.38
C THR A 221 2.76 5.39 8.86
N LEU A 222 1.69 5.97 9.40
CA LEU A 222 1.18 5.71 10.75
C LEU A 222 -0.30 5.31 10.57
N GLN A 223 -0.55 4.03 10.32
CA GLN A 223 -1.82 3.55 9.77
C GLN A 223 -2.99 3.85 10.72
N GLU A 224 -2.91 3.42 11.97
CA GLU A 224 -3.88 3.60 13.04
C GLU A 224 -4.03 5.08 13.37
N ALA A 225 -2.95 5.86 13.26
CA ALA A 225 -3.00 7.31 13.47
C ALA A 225 -3.65 8.06 12.28
N ASN A 226 -3.89 7.40 11.14
CA ASN A 226 -4.34 8.00 9.89
C ASN A 226 -3.48 9.23 9.51
N ALA A 227 -2.16 9.05 9.57
CA ALA A 227 -1.17 10.11 9.44
C ALA A 227 0.10 9.61 8.73
N VAL A 228 0.96 10.55 8.36
CA VAL A 228 2.33 10.25 7.92
C VAL A 228 3.35 11.09 8.69
N ALA A 229 4.49 10.49 9.01
CA ALA A 229 5.61 11.14 9.67
C ALA A 229 6.76 11.39 8.69
N LYS A 230 7.32 12.60 8.70
CA LYS A 230 8.51 12.95 7.92
C LYS A 230 9.75 12.90 8.80
N ILE A 231 10.79 12.26 8.30
CA ILE A 231 12.09 12.13 8.96
C ILE A 231 13.13 12.90 8.13
N ASP A 232 13.92 13.75 8.80
CA ASP A 232 15.15 14.28 8.25
C ASP A 232 16.29 13.30 8.56
N LEU A 233 16.90 12.73 7.52
CA LEU A 233 17.93 11.70 7.65
C LEU A 233 19.33 12.29 7.89
N VAL A 234 19.50 13.61 7.79
CA VAL A 234 20.73 14.32 8.12
C VAL A 234 20.77 14.62 9.61
N SER A 235 19.70 15.21 10.16
CA SER A 235 19.59 15.45 11.61
C SER A 235 19.21 14.19 12.40
N GLN A 236 18.66 13.16 11.73
CA GLN A 236 18.07 11.98 12.35
C GLN A 236 16.95 12.35 13.32
N GLU A 237 15.96 13.12 12.84
CA GLU A 237 14.83 13.59 13.64
C GLU A 237 13.51 13.40 12.90
N ILE A 238 12.44 13.10 13.64
CA ILE A 238 11.07 13.19 13.13
C ILE A 238 10.70 14.67 13.14
N VAL A 239 10.58 15.28 11.95
CA VAL A 239 10.45 16.74 11.81
C VAL A 239 9.00 17.21 11.71
N SER A 240 8.08 16.33 11.27
CA SER A 240 6.65 16.63 11.24
C SER A 240 5.82 15.35 11.20
N VAL A 241 4.59 15.45 11.68
CA VAL A 241 3.53 14.46 11.45
C VAL A 241 2.35 15.21 10.84
N THR A 242 1.79 14.65 9.77
CA THR A 242 0.71 15.25 8.98
C THR A 242 -0.49 14.30 8.97
N SER A 243 -1.64 14.77 9.44
CA SER A 243 -2.89 14.00 9.36
C SER A 243 -3.34 13.92 7.91
N LEU A 244 -3.85 12.75 7.51
CA LEU A 244 -4.39 12.54 6.16
C LEU A 244 -5.84 13.03 6.03
N GLY A 245 -6.49 13.43 7.13
CA GLY A 245 -7.87 13.86 7.13
C GLY A 245 -8.84 12.70 6.86
N LEU A 246 -10.03 13.03 6.38
CA LEU A 246 -11.12 12.08 6.16
C LEU A 246 -11.66 12.20 4.74
N LYS A 247 -11.99 11.05 4.14
CA LYS A 247 -12.67 10.94 2.87
C LYS A 247 -14.18 11.00 3.05
N ASP A 248 -14.82 12.02 2.50
CA ASP A 248 -16.27 12.16 2.55
C ASP A 248 -16.94 11.27 1.48
N HIS A 249 -17.56 10.16 1.92
CA HIS A 249 -18.27 9.23 1.03
C HIS A 249 -19.63 9.74 0.58
N SER A 250 -20.08 10.93 1.03
CA SER A 250 -21.30 11.56 0.53
C SER A 250 -21.10 12.25 -0.82
N LEU A 251 -19.84 12.45 -1.23
CA LEU A 251 -19.47 13.13 -2.47
C LEU A 251 -19.41 12.18 -3.68
N PRO A 252 -19.84 12.62 -4.88
CA PRO A 252 -19.74 11.83 -6.11
C PRO A 252 -18.31 11.37 -6.40
N GLY A 253 -18.14 10.11 -6.82
CA GLY A 253 -16.82 9.48 -7.03
C GLY A 253 -16.22 8.83 -5.80
N ASN A 254 -16.90 8.92 -4.64
CA ASN A 254 -16.55 8.20 -3.41
C ASN A 254 -17.63 7.18 -3.02
N GLU A 255 -18.41 6.69 -3.99
CA GLU A 255 -19.39 5.63 -3.72
C GLU A 255 -18.70 4.38 -3.16
N LEU A 256 -19.35 3.71 -2.22
CA LEU A 256 -18.90 2.43 -1.65
C LEU A 256 -20.09 1.50 -1.48
N ASP A 257 -19.82 0.20 -1.42
CA ASP A 257 -20.79 -0.75 -0.87
C ASP A 257 -20.73 -0.69 0.66
N THR A 258 -21.88 -0.66 1.32
CA THR A 258 -21.98 -0.48 2.78
C THR A 258 -22.45 -1.72 3.53
N THR A 259 -22.72 -2.83 2.83
CA THR A 259 -23.30 -4.03 3.47
C THR A 259 -22.93 -5.31 2.73
N ASP A 260 -22.70 -6.38 3.49
CA ASP A 260 -22.53 -7.77 3.04
C ASP A 260 -23.88 -8.51 2.90
N ARG A 261 -25.00 -7.76 3.04
CA ARG A 261 -26.37 -8.30 3.18
C ARG A 261 -27.37 -7.54 2.32
N ASP A 262 -27.02 -7.30 1.07
CA ASP A 262 -27.87 -6.62 0.08
C ASP A 262 -29.27 -7.26 -0.08
N ILE A 263 -29.35 -8.59 -0.04
CA ILE A 263 -30.59 -9.34 -0.16
C ILE A 263 -30.67 -10.51 0.82
N THR A 264 -31.91 -10.93 1.13
CA THR A 264 -32.17 -11.98 2.14
C THR A 264 -31.76 -13.39 1.69
N SER A 265 -31.68 -13.66 0.38
CA SER A 265 -31.15 -14.90 -0.21
C SER A 265 -31.19 -14.86 -1.76
N PRO A 266 -30.17 -15.36 -2.48
CA PRO A 266 -28.89 -15.83 -1.97
C PRO A 266 -27.97 -14.64 -1.61
N ARG A 267 -27.22 -14.76 -0.51
CA ARG A 267 -26.23 -13.77 -0.04
C ARG A 267 -24.96 -13.72 -0.91
N THR A 268 -25.11 -13.92 -2.22
CA THR A 268 -23.99 -14.16 -3.16
C THR A 268 -24.07 -13.28 -4.40
N SER A 269 -25.06 -12.40 -4.49
CA SER A 269 -25.06 -11.36 -5.51
C SER A 269 -24.42 -10.13 -4.90
N ILE A 270 -23.33 -9.65 -5.50
CA ILE A 270 -22.95 -8.24 -5.44
C ILE A 270 -24.16 -7.52 -6.01
N ALA A 271 -25.06 -7.11 -5.13
CA ALA A 271 -26.28 -6.41 -5.48
C ALA A 271 -26.17 -4.97 -4.99
N GLY A 272 -24.96 -4.42 -4.99
CA GLY A 272 -24.69 -3.05 -5.35
C GLY A 272 -25.47 -2.09 -4.49
N ASN A 273 -25.09 -2.01 -3.22
CA ASN A 273 -25.34 -0.79 -2.47
C ASN A 273 -24.26 0.25 -2.72
N TYR A 274 -23.57 0.17 -3.86
CA TYR A 274 -22.56 1.11 -4.29
C TYR A 274 -23.17 2.50 -4.50
N ARG A 275 -23.04 3.33 -3.47
CA ARG A 275 -23.67 4.65 -3.42
C ARG A 275 -22.87 5.58 -2.54
N ASN A 276 -23.21 6.87 -2.63
CA ASN A 276 -22.75 7.83 -1.65
C ASN A 276 -23.46 7.59 -0.30
N ALA A 277 -22.70 7.63 0.78
CA ALA A 277 -23.21 7.41 2.14
C ALA A 277 -22.70 8.52 3.07
N PRO A 278 -23.46 8.90 4.12
CA PRO A 278 -23.05 9.94 5.07
C PRO A 278 -22.03 9.39 6.09
N VAL A 279 -20.90 8.90 5.59
CA VAL A 279 -19.81 8.32 6.36
C VAL A 279 -18.48 8.91 5.89
N PHE A 280 -17.48 8.85 6.76
CA PHE A 280 -16.15 9.37 6.52
C PHE A 280 -15.12 8.25 6.60
N GLY A 281 -14.41 7.98 5.49
CA GLY A 281 -13.34 6.99 5.45
C GLY A 281 -12.03 7.57 5.98
N MET A 282 -11.35 6.83 6.84
CA MET A 282 -9.99 7.14 7.26
C MET A 282 -9.01 6.51 6.26
N TYR A 283 -8.05 7.28 5.75
CA TYR A 283 -7.15 6.78 4.70
C TYR A 283 -6.27 5.62 5.19
N MET A 284 -5.68 5.75 6.38
CA MET A 284 -5.02 4.64 7.09
C MET A 284 -4.11 3.80 6.18
N PRO A 285 -3.05 4.40 5.63
CA PRO A 285 -2.21 3.70 4.69
C PRO A 285 -1.29 2.70 5.37
N ASP A 286 -1.24 1.49 4.82
CA ASP A 286 -0.21 0.50 5.15
C ASP A 286 1.05 0.82 4.31
N ALA A 287 1.13 0.31 3.08
CA ALA A 287 2.30 0.49 2.23
C ALA A 287 2.45 1.90 1.65
N ILE A 288 3.73 2.30 1.46
CA ILE A 288 4.12 3.56 0.81
C ILE A 288 5.29 3.37 -0.14
N ALA A 289 5.21 4.02 -1.31
CA ALA A 289 6.33 4.12 -2.26
C ALA A 289 6.59 5.58 -2.63
N SER A 290 7.80 5.89 -3.07
CA SER A 290 8.18 7.24 -3.52
C SER A 290 8.57 7.25 -4.99
N TYR A 291 8.32 8.37 -5.65
CA TYR A 291 8.78 8.63 -7.01
C TYR A 291 9.06 10.13 -7.20
N ALA A 292 9.72 10.49 -8.29
CA ALA A 292 9.91 11.89 -8.62
C ALA A 292 9.03 12.33 -9.79
N SER A 293 8.46 13.53 -9.67
CA SER A 293 7.80 14.21 -10.77
C SER A 293 8.13 15.71 -10.71
N GLY A 294 8.47 16.30 -11.86
CA GLY A 294 8.81 17.73 -11.93
C GLY A 294 9.97 18.17 -11.04
N GLY A 295 10.91 17.27 -10.71
CA GLY A 295 12.04 17.54 -9.81
C GLY A 295 11.70 17.56 -8.32
N LYS A 296 10.47 17.18 -7.94
CA LYS A 296 10.03 16.99 -6.56
C LYS A 296 9.82 15.51 -6.25
N THR A 297 9.90 15.16 -4.98
CA THR A 297 9.52 13.84 -4.46
C THR A 297 8.01 13.84 -4.19
N PHE A 298 7.34 12.79 -4.64
CA PHE A 298 5.98 12.46 -4.27
C PHE A 298 5.96 11.06 -3.64
N TYR A 299 4.93 10.81 -2.86
CA TYR A 299 4.68 9.52 -2.24
C TYR A 299 3.33 9.00 -2.69
N ILE A 300 3.22 7.68 -2.87
CA ILE A 300 1.95 7.00 -3.13
C ILE A 300 1.70 6.03 -1.98
N THR A 301 0.48 6.02 -1.45
CA THR A 301 0.08 5.17 -0.32
C THR A 301 -1.09 4.27 -0.70
N ALA A 302 -1.08 3.04 -0.21
CA ALA A 302 -2.18 2.09 -0.32
C ALA A 302 -3.05 2.21 0.93
N ASN A 303 -4.33 2.58 0.78
CA ASN A 303 -5.22 2.95 1.89
C ASN A 303 -6.08 1.76 2.33
N GLU A 304 -5.45 0.73 2.89
CA GLU A 304 -6.06 -0.53 3.31
C GLU A 304 -7.01 -0.33 4.50
N GLY A 305 -6.44 0.04 5.65
CA GLY A 305 -7.17 0.54 6.79
C GLY A 305 -7.33 -0.46 7.91
N ASP A 306 -6.24 -1.12 8.31
CA ASP A 306 -6.29 -1.98 9.48
C ASP A 306 -6.58 -1.26 10.79
N SER A 307 -7.37 -1.91 11.63
CA SER A 307 -7.84 -1.33 12.89
C SER A 307 -6.97 -1.78 14.04
N ARG A 308 -6.94 -1.02 15.14
CA ARG A 308 -6.40 -1.58 16.38
C ARG A 308 -7.44 -2.48 17.03
N ASN A 309 -7.43 -3.75 16.66
CA ASN A 309 -8.33 -4.74 17.26
C ASN A 309 -7.64 -5.48 18.42
N LEU A 310 -7.96 -5.09 19.65
CA LEU A 310 -7.50 -5.82 20.84
C LEU A 310 -8.33 -7.07 21.15
N GLU A 311 -9.40 -7.39 20.39
CA GLU A 311 -10.32 -8.50 20.68
C GLU A 311 -9.72 -9.91 20.54
N ASP A 312 -8.53 -10.06 19.96
CA ASP A 312 -7.76 -11.30 20.12
C ASP A 312 -7.40 -11.57 21.60
N PHE A 313 -7.59 -10.58 22.47
CA PHE A 313 -7.14 -10.59 23.85
C PHE A 313 -8.17 -9.90 24.78
N VAL A 314 -8.97 -10.73 25.44
CA VAL A 314 -9.68 -10.45 26.73
C VAL A 314 -11.08 -9.81 26.63
N ASP A 315 -12.09 -10.52 27.16
CA ASP A 315 -13.39 -9.94 27.51
C ASP A 315 -13.24 -8.70 28.40
N GLY A 316 -13.57 -7.51 27.87
CA GLY A 316 -13.70 -6.26 28.64
C GLY A 316 -12.59 -5.22 28.45
N GLU A 317 -11.66 -5.40 27.51
CA GLU A 317 -10.69 -4.37 27.10
C GLU A 317 -11.22 -3.53 25.91
N PHE A 318 -10.51 -2.44 25.58
CA PHE A 318 -10.91 -1.49 24.52
C PHE A 318 -10.98 -2.20 23.17
N ASN A 319 -12.09 -2.09 22.45
CA ASN A 319 -12.20 -2.48 21.04
C ASN A 319 -12.49 -1.23 20.21
N GLU A 320 -11.64 -0.97 19.22
CA GLU A 320 -11.86 0.14 18.30
C GLU A 320 -13.05 -0.13 17.37
N GLU A 321 -13.21 -1.36 16.90
CA GLU A 321 -14.23 -1.70 15.90
C GLU A 321 -15.62 -1.85 16.51
N VAL A 322 -16.61 -1.28 15.83
CA VAL A 322 -18.01 -1.49 16.16
C VAL A 322 -18.87 -1.46 14.92
N ARG A 323 -19.87 -2.33 14.85
CA ARG A 323 -20.88 -2.25 13.79
C ARG A 323 -21.74 -1.02 14.02
N VAL A 324 -21.97 -0.22 12.99
CA VAL A 324 -22.86 0.96 13.08
C VAL A 324 -24.22 0.56 13.66
N GLY A 325 -24.76 -0.62 13.30
CA GLY A 325 -26.03 -1.13 13.82
C GLY A 325 -26.05 -1.48 15.30
N SER A 326 -24.90 -1.54 15.97
CA SER A 326 -24.79 -1.89 17.40
C SER A 326 -25.57 -0.91 18.28
N SER A 327 -26.16 -1.42 19.37
CA SER A 327 -26.78 -0.57 20.39
C SER A 327 -25.78 0.29 21.17
N SER A 328 -24.49 -0.08 21.16
CA SER A 328 -23.42 0.72 21.80
C SER A 328 -22.95 1.90 20.94
N TYR A 329 -23.23 1.90 19.64
CA TYR A 329 -22.85 2.97 18.73
C TYR A 329 -24.02 3.94 18.54
N VAL A 330 -24.17 4.90 19.44
CA VAL A 330 -25.33 5.81 19.45
C VAL A 330 -25.08 6.96 18.48
N LEU A 331 -25.92 7.14 17.47
CA LEU A 331 -25.81 8.27 16.54
C LEU A 331 -26.58 9.48 17.08
N ASP A 332 -26.06 10.69 16.91
CA ASP A 332 -26.77 11.92 17.28
C ASP A 332 -28.12 11.98 16.52
N PRO A 333 -29.27 12.01 17.22
CA PRO A 333 -30.59 12.10 16.57
C PRO A 333 -30.83 13.43 15.83
N GLY A 334 -30.08 14.49 16.13
CA GLY A 334 -30.07 15.77 15.42
C GLY A 334 -29.40 15.69 14.05
N VAL A 335 -28.31 14.92 13.94
CA VAL A 335 -27.59 14.68 12.68
C VAL A 335 -28.19 13.52 11.89
N PHE A 336 -28.55 12.43 12.57
CA PHE A 336 -29.10 11.20 12.00
C PHE A 336 -30.53 10.91 12.49
N PRO A 337 -31.55 11.71 12.07
CA PRO A 337 -32.92 11.56 12.57
C PRO A 337 -33.65 10.30 12.10
N ASP A 338 -33.14 9.63 11.06
CA ASP A 338 -33.72 8.40 10.53
C ASP A 338 -33.05 7.15 11.12
N ALA A 339 -33.73 6.52 12.08
CA ALA A 339 -33.26 5.28 12.71
C ALA A 339 -33.07 4.12 11.72
N ALA A 340 -33.70 4.14 10.54
CA ALA A 340 -33.50 3.11 9.51
C ALA A 340 -32.08 3.10 8.93
N ILE A 341 -31.28 4.16 9.15
CA ILE A 341 -29.88 4.21 8.75
C ILE A 341 -29.06 3.06 9.34
N LYS A 342 -29.45 2.60 10.54
CA LYS A 342 -28.81 1.50 11.27
C LYS A 342 -29.29 0.10 10.88
N SER A 343 -30.15 -0.04 9.88
CA SER A 343 -30.60 -1.36 9.40
C SER A 343 -29.49 -2.13 8.68
N ASP A 344 -29.53 -3.48 8.73
CA ASP A 344 -28.54 -4.34 8.05
C ASP A 344 -28.43 -4.05 6.55
N SER A 345 -29.54 -3.68 5.88
CA SER A 345 -29.56 -3.33 4.46
C SER A 345 -29.09 -1.90 4.16
N ASN A 346 -28.70 -1.13 5.17
CA ASN A 346 -28.21 0.24 5.05
C ASN A 346 -26.78 0.32 5.61
N LEU A 347 -26.52 1.10 6.66
CA LEU A 347 -25.19 1.18 7.28
C LEU A 347 -25.01 0.20 8.42
N GLY A 348 -26.05 -0.50 8.88
CA GLY A 348 -26.02 -1.28 10.12
C GLY A 348 -24.92 -2.34 10.19
N ARG A 349 -24.51 -2.86 9.03
CA ARG A 349 -23.42 -3.83 8.90
C ARG A 349 -22.04 -3.18 8.83
N LEU A 350 -21.94 -1.94 8.37
CA LEU A 350 -20.66 -1.26 8.19
C LEU A 350 -19.90 -1.18 9.52
N THR A 351 -18.60 -1.49 9.48
CA THR A 351 -17.70 -1.35 10.63
C THR A 351 -17.19 0.08 10.74
N ALA A 352 -17.28 0.63 11.93
CA ALA A 352 -16.86 1.99 12.28
C ALA A 352 -15.91 1.96 13.49
N THR A 353 -15.14 3.03 13.66
CA THR A 353 -14.30 3.22 14.84
C THR A 353 -15.09 3.81 16.01
N THR A 354 -14.75 3.42 17.23
CA THR A 354 -15.19 4.06 18.48
C THR A 354 -14.31 5.24 18.90
N SER A 355 -13.19 5.47 18.21
CA SER A 355 -12.16 6.46 18.57
C SER A 355 -12.25 7.75 17.76
N GLY A 356 -13.41 8.04 17.19
CA GLY A 356 -13.68 9.28 16.46
C GLY A 356 -15.16 9.45 16.12
N GLY A 357 -15.56 10.68 15.83
CA GLY A 357 -16.90 11.00 15.34
C GLY A 357 -17.87 11.62 16.34
N ASP A 358 -17.54 11.62 17.64
CA ASP A 358 -18.18 12.44 18.68
C ASP A 358 -17.46 13.81 18.72
N LEU A 359 -18.06 14.83 18.10
CA LEU A 359 -17.44 16.14 17.90
C LEU A 359 -17.67 17.10 19.07
N ASP A 360 -18.70 16.88 19.88
CA ASP A 360 -19.06 17.74 21.00
C ASP A 360 -18.83 17.10 22.40
N GLY A 361 -18.51 15.81 22.43
CA GLY A 361 -18.08 15.07 23.61
C GLY A 361 -19.24 14.61 24.50
N ASP A 362 -20.46 14.52 23.98
CA ASP A 362 -21.64 14.14 24.76
C ASP A 362 -21.91 12.61 24.79
N GLY A 363 -21.15 11.84 24.00
CA GLY A 363 -21.17 10.38 23.97
C GLY A 363 -22.08 9.78 22.89
N ASP A 364 -22.72 10.58 22.05
CA ASP A 364 -23.22 10.14 20.75
C ASP A 364 -22.34 10.61 19.58
N TYR A 365 -22.52 10.02 18.40
CA TYR A 365 -21.65 10.23 17.24
C TYR A 365 -22.33 11.17 16.24
N ASP A 366 -21.74 12.35 16.01
CA ASP A 366 -22.08 13.30 14.95
C ASP A 366 -21.62 12.84 13.56
N GLN A 367 -20.58 12.01 13.52
CA GLN A 367 -20.00 11.48 12.30
C GLN A 367 -19.72 9.98 12.43
N ILE A 368 -19.96 9.26 11.34
CA ILE A 368 -19.60 7.83 11.25
C ILE A 368 -18.24 7.75 10.58
N HIS A 369 -17.20 7.42 11.34
CA HIS A 369 -15.85 7.21 10.81
C HIS A 369 -15.62 5.72 10.54
N ILE A 370 -15.23 5.38 9.32
CA ILE A 370 -15.00 4.00 8.88
C ILE A 370 -13.53 3.78 8.53
N PHE A 371 -13.12 2.51 8.56
CA PHE A 371 -11.77 2.08 8.26
C PHE A 371 -11.51 2.01 6.76
N GLY A 372 -10.30 2.41 6.36
CA GLY A 372 -9.84 2.38 4.99
C GLY A 372 -10.41 3.47 4.10
N GLY A 373 -9.56 3.97 3.19
CA GLY A 373 -9.97 4.89 2.15
C GLY A 373 -10.54 4.19 0.91
N ARG A 374 -10.42 2.85 0.82
CA ARG A 374 -10.76 2.02 -0.35
C ARG A 374 -10.12 2.53 -1.65
N SER A 375 -8.92 3.09 -1.52
CA SER A 375 -8.27 3.93 -2.52
C SER A 375 -6.75 3.81 -2.43
N PHE A 376 -6.07 4.51 -3.33
CA PHE A 376 -4.70 4.95 -3.09
C PHE A 376 -4.66 6.47 -3.10
N SER A 377 -3.69 7.04 -2.41
CA SER A 377 -3.45 8.49 -2.40
C SER A 377 -2.06 8.82 -2.92
N ILE A 378 -1.90 10.04 -3.44
CA ILE A 378 -0.58 10.61 -3.73
C ILE A 378 -0.37 11.81 -2.81
N LEU A 379 0.77 11.85 -2.12
CA LEU A 379 1.17 12.89 -1.19
C LEU A 379 2.37 13.69 -1.72
N ASP A 380 2.43 14.98 -1.38
CA ASP A 380 3.59 15.84 -1.64
C ASP A 380 4.75 15.59 -0.66
N GLU A 381 5.84 16.35 -0.80
CA GLU A 381 7.04 16.23 0.03
C GLU A 381 6.83 16.53 1.54
N ASN A 382 5.66 17.04 1.93
CA ASN A 382 5.28 17.37 3.30
C ASN A 382 4.14 16.48 3.83
N GLY A 383 3.71 15.49 3.06
CA GLY A 383 2.64 14.57 3.43
C GLY A 383 1.24 15.13 3.15
N ASN A 384 1.10 16.24 2.39
CA ASN A 384 -0.23 16.72 2.00
C ASN A 384 -0.76 15.87 0.83
N GLN A 385 -2.00 15.42 0.92
CA GLN A 385 -2.65 14.71 -0.17
C GLN A 385 -2.88 15.65 -1.37
N VAL A 386 -2.39 15.25 -2.54
CA VAL A 386 -2.53 15.97 -3.81
C VAL A 386 -3.43 15.23 -4.81
N PHE A 387 -3.71 13.96 -4.55
CA PHE A 387 -4.63 13.13 -5.31
C PHE A 387 -5.16 11.99 -4.42
N ASP A 388 -6.41 11.61 -4.64
CA ASP A 388 -7.03 10.38 -4.15
C ASP A 388 -7.71 9.69 -5.32
N SER A 389 -7.64 8.36 -5.39
CA SER A 389 -8.28 7.61 -6.47
C SER A 389 -9.81 7.59 -6.39
N GLY A 390 -10.42 8.18 -5.36
CA GLY A 390 -11.84 8.05 -5.10
C GLY A 390 -12.18 6.58 -4.96
N ASN A 391 -13.24 6.14 -5.61
CA ASN A 391 -13.68 4.76 -5.61
C ASN A 391 -13.19 3.94 -6.82
N ASP A 392 -12.25 4.49 -7.61
CA ASP A 392 -11.91 3.94 -8.93
C ASP A 392 -11.41 2.49 -8.84
N LEU A 393 -10.71 2.08 -7.77
CA LEU A 393 -10.22 0.70 -7.61
C LEU A 393 -11.34 -0.34 -7.65
N GLU A 394 -12.31 -0.23 -6.74
CA GLU A 394 -13.47 -1.12 -6.69
C GLU A 394 -14.35 -0.98 -7.94
N ALA A 395 -14.59 0.25 -8.41
CA ALA A 395 -15.43 0.49 -9.58
C ALA A 395 -14.86 -0.18 -10.85
N ARG A 396 -13.54 -0.15 -11.04
CA ARG A 396 -12.84 -0.82 -12.16
C ARG A 396 -12.96 -2.33 -12.06
N LEU A 397 -12.73 -2.88 -10.86
CA LEU A 397 -12.83 -4.31 -10.63
C LEU A 397 -14.26 -4.81 -10.84
N LEU A 398 -15.26 -4.10 -10.31
CA LEU A 398 -16.68 -4.40 -10.49
C LEU A 398 -17.09 -4.37 -11.96
N ALA A 399 -16.59 -3.38 -12.73
CA ALA A 399 -16.91 -3.23 -14.14
C ALA A 399 -16.27 -4.31 -15.02
N ALA A 400 -15.03 -4.70 -14.74
CA ALA A 400 -14.27 -5.64 -15.57
C ALA A 400 -14.43 -7.11 -15.13
N PHE A 401 -14.40 -7.37 -13.83
CA PHE A 401 -14.38 -8.70 -13.23
C PHE A 401 -15.27 -8.77 -11.98
N PRO A 402 -16.60 -8.58 -12.11
CA PRO A 402 -17.51 -8.57 -10.96
C PRO A 402 -17.44 -9.86 -10.13
N ALA A 403 -17.08 -11.00 -10.71
CA ALA A 403 -16.94 -12.25 -9.97
C ALA A 403 -15.85 -12.22 -8.89
N LEU A 404 -14.85 -11.34 -9.03
CA LEU A 404 -13.69 -11.25 -8.13
C LEU A 404 -13.94 -10.38 -6.89
N ILE A 405 -15.02 -9.60 -6.87
CA ILE A 405 -15.42 -8.86 -5.68
C ILE A 405 -15.85 -9.86 -4.59
N ASP A 406 -15.30 -9.67 -3.40
CA ASP A 406 -15.73 -10.35 -2.18
C ASP A 406 -16.71 -9.47 -1.41
N ASP A 407 -18.00 -9.79 -1.55
CA ASP A 407 -19.06 -9.07 -0.86
C ASP A 407 -18.99 -9.21 0.68
N GLY A 408 -18.27 -10.22 1.18
CA GLY A 408 -17.99 -10.36 2.61
C GLY A 408 -17.11 -9.24 3.18
N ARG A 409 -16.50 -8.42 2.32
CA ARG A 409 -15.69 -7.25 2.71
C ARG A 409 -16.37 -5.92 2.41
N SER A 410 -17.56 -5.92 1.77
CA SER A 410 -18.38 -4.73 1.53
C SER A 410 -18.71 -3.99 2.83
N ASP A 411 -19.01 -4.70 3.91
CA ASP A 411 -19.30 -4.10 5.21
C ASP A 411 -18.05 -3.69 6.03
N ASN A 412 -16.84 -3.84 5.47
CA ASN A 412 -15.56 -3.47 6.11
C ASN A 412 -14.75 -2.53 5.20
N LYS A 413 -13.58 -2.95 4.71
CA LYS A 413 -12.59 -2.12 4.02
C LYS A 413 -12.55 -2.37 2.49
N GLY A 414 -13.49 -3.13 1.94
CA GLY A 414 -13.64 -3.32 0.50
C GLY A 414 -12.58 -4.22 -0.13
N VAL A 415 -11.88 -3.71 -1.14
CA VAL A 415 -10.79 -4.45 -1.82
C VAL A 415 -9.46 -4.40 -1.09
N GLU A 416 -9.34 -3.58 -0.03
CA GLU A 416 -8.16 -3.49 0.83
C GLU A 416 -6.85 -3.30 0.03
N PRO A 417 -6.62 -2.07 -0.49
CA PRO A 417 -5.38 -1.74 -1.18
C PRO A 417 -4.21 -1.80 -0.19
N GLU A 418 -3.48 -2.91 -0.20
CA GLU A 418 -2.43 -3.27 0.77
C GLU A 418 -1.04 -2.89 0.24
N GLY A 419 -0.61 -3.55 -0.84
CA GLY A 419 0.68 -3.29 -1.45
C GLY A 419 0.68 -2.11 -2.42
N VAL A 420 1.75 -1.31 -2.41
CA VAL A 420 2.04 -0.37 -3.51
C VAL A 420 3.52 -0.36 -3.90
N THR A 421 3.78 -0.37 -5.21
CA THR A 421 5.12 -0.16 -5.77
C THR A 421 5.06 0.69 -7.04
N VAL A 422 6.20 1.24 -7.45
CA VAL A 422 6.30 2.11 -8.63
C VAL A 422 7.40 1.65 -9.58
N LEU A 423 7.24 1.95 -10.86
CA LEU A 423 8.19 1.63 -11.92
C LEU A 423 8.33 2.82 -12.88
N GLU A 424 9.55 3.35 -12.98
CA GLU A 424 9.90 4.37 -13.98
C GLU A 424 10.23 3.67 -15.32
N ILE A 425 9.48 4.00 -16.38
CA ILE A 425 9.67 3.50 -17.74
C ILE A 425 9.84 4.69 -18.69
N GLY A 426 11.10 5.03 -19.00
CA GLY A 426 11.40 6.26 -19.74
C GLY A 426 10.91 7.49 -18.96
N ASP A 427 10.02 8.28 -19.55
CA ASP A 427 9.44 9.47 -18.92
C ASP A 427 8.11 9.19 -18.17
N ARG A 428 7.66 7.93 -18.16
CA ARG A 428 6.42 7.52 -17.47
C ARG A 428 6.73 6.90 -16.12
N THR A 429 5.90 7.20 -15.13
CA THR A 429 5.90 6.49 -13.85
C THR A 429 4.61 5.71 -13.72
N LEU A 430 4.72 4.39 -13.58
CA LEU A 430 3.59 3.52 -13.31
C LEU A 430 3.55 3.16 -11.83
N ALA A 431 2.36 3.18 -11.25
CA ALA A 431 2.07 2.64 -9.93
C ALA A 431 1.32 1.32 -10.07
N PHE A 432 1.63 0.38 -9.18
CA PHE A 432 0.99 -0.91 -9.04
C PHE A 432 0.41 -1.00 -7.64
N ILE A 433 -0.90 -1.21 -7.54
CA ILE A 433 -1.64 -1.26 -6.28
C ILE A 433 -2.22 -2.67 -6.16
N GLY A 434 -1.79 -3.42 -5.15
CA GLY A 434 -2.25 -4.78 -4.87
C GLY A 434 -3.53 -4.76 -4.05
N PHE A 435 -4.45 -5.66 -4.35
CA PHE A 435 -5.66 -5.85 -3.56
C PHE A 435 -5.49 -7.09 -2.69
N GLU A 436 -5.54 -6.92 -1.37
CA GLU A 436 -5.49 -8.02 -0.40
C GLU A 436 -6.84 -8.74 -0.36
N ARG A 437 -7.95 -8.01 -0.58
CA ARG A 437 -9.30 -8.58 -0.65
C ARG A 437 -9.91 -8.60 -2.04
N SER A 438 -9.54 -9.63 -2.79
CA SER A 438 -10.29 -10.13 -3.94
C SER A 438 -10.19 -11.65 -4.00
N LYS A 439 -11.11 -12.32 -4.73
CA LYS A 439 -11.12 -13.80 -4.78
C LYS A 439 -9.91 -14.41 -5.48
N ASP A 440 -9.34 -13.65 -6.41
CA ASP A 440 -8.06 -13.93 -7.07
C ASP A 440 -7.13 -12.74 -6.79
N SER A 441 -5.83 -12.89 -7.02
CA SER A 441 -4.88 -11.79 -6.92
C SER A 441 -5.15 -10.73 -8.00
N VAL A 442 -5.35 -9.48 -7.57
CA VAL A 442 -5.59 -8.34 -8.47
C VAL A 442 -4.60 -7.23 -8.18
N ILE A 443 -4.01 -6.69 -9.25
CA ILE A 443 -3.12 -5.52 -9.18
C ILE A 443 -3.61 -4.47 -10.17
N ALA A 444 -3.93 -3.28 -9.67
CA ALA A 444 -4.29 -2.15 -10.52
C ALA A 444 -3.05 -1.36 -10.96
N ILE A 445 -3.00 -1.03 -12.25
CA ILE A 445 -1.92 -0.24 -12.85
C ILE A 445 -2.43 1.17 -13.13
N TYR A 446 -1.73 2.16 -12.61
CA TYR A 446 -2.00 3.58 -12.87
C TYR A 446 -0.76 4.27 -13.43
N ASP A 447 -0.95 5.18 -14.38
CA ASP A 447 0.07 6.14 -14.75
C ASP A 447 -0.01 7.33 -13.79
N VAL A 448 1.05 7.53 -13.01
CA VAL A 448 1.17 8.57 -11.97
C VAL A 448 2.21 9.62 -12.34
N THR A 449 2.60 9.69 -13.61
CA THR A 449 3.56 10.69 -14.12
C THR A 449 3.14 12.11 -13.74
N ASN A 450 1.83 12.38 -13.81
CA ASN A 450 1.23 13.58 -13.22
C ASN A 450 0.64 13.26 -11.84
N PRO A 451 1.26 13.71 -10.73
CA PRO A 451 0.87 13.32 -9.37
C PRO A 451 -0.52 13.85 -8.95
N THR A 452 -1.05 14.86 -9.64
CA THR A 452 -2.37 15.44 -9.33
C THR A 452 -3.48 14.91 -10.24
N ALA A 453 -3.15 14.01 -11.17
CA ALA A 453 -4.09 13.48 -12.16
C ALA A 453 -3.62 12.10 -12.62
N ALA A 454 -3.59 11.14 -11.69
CA ALA A 454 -3.29 9.76 -12.02
C ALA A 454 -4.38 9.19 -12.94
N THR A 455 -3.98 8.31 -13.86
CA THR A 455 -4.89 7.72 -14.85
C THR A 455 -4.77 6.21 -14.85
N PHE A 456 -5.90 5.51 -14.73
CA PHE A 456 -5.96 4.05 -14.84
C PHE A 456 -5.41 3.56 -16.19
N VAL A 457 -4.63 2.48 -16.14
CA VAL A 457 -4.04 1.81 -17.31
C VAL A 457 -4.68 0.44 -17.52
N ASP A 458 -4.59 -0.46 -16.54
CA ASP A 458 -5.07 -1.84 -16.65
C ASP A 458 -5.21 -2.54 -15.28
N LEU A 459 -5.83 -3.71 -15.26
CA LEU A 459 -5.85 -4.65 -14.12
C LEU A 459 -5.07 -5.91 -14.51
N ILE A 460 -4.08 -6.29 -13.70
CA ILE A 460 -3.50 -7.63 -13.71
C ILE A 460 -4.37 -8.52 -12.84
N VAL A 461 -4.85 -9.63 -13.39
CA VAL A 461 -5.58 -10.67 -12.65
C VAL A 461 -4.77 -11.95 -12.72
N ASP A 462 -4.36 -12.45 -11.57
CA ASP A 462 -3.69 -13.74 -11.43
C ASP A 462 -4.61 -14.75 -10.76
N ALA A 463 -5.26 -15.58 -11.59
CA ALA A 463 -6.22 -16.59 -11.14
C ALA A 463 -5.58 -17.80 -10.44
N ASP A 464 -4.24 -17.88 -10.39
CA ASP A 464 -3.53 -18.96 -9.69
C ASP A 464 -3.11 -18.57 -8.26
N SER A 465 -3.48 -17.36 -7.81
CA SER A 465 -3.07 -16.74 -6.54
C SER A 465 -4.20 -15.89 -5.96
N ASP A 466 -4.09 -15.48 -4.69
CA ASP A 466 -5.04 -14.65 -3.94
C ASP A 466 -4.32 -13.88 -2.82
N ALA A 467 -4.94 -12.82 -2.30
CA ALA A 467 -4.42 -11.94 -1.25
C ALA A 467 -3.00 -11.40 -1.54
N VAL A 468 -2.91 -10.43 -2.47
CA VAL A 468 -1.65 -9.75 -2.76
C VAL A 468 -1.26 -8.88 -1.57
N GLU A 469 -0.07 -9.12 -1.02
CA GLU A 469 0.46 -8.42 0.15
C GLU A 469 1.68 -7.60 -0.28
N GLY A 470 2.82 -8.26 -0.51
CA GLY A 470 4.05 -7.63 -0.98
C GLY A 470 4.14 -7.44 -2.49
N LEU A 471 4.65 -6.27 -2.92
CA LEU A 471 4.95 -5.96 -4.32
C LEU A 471 6.37 -5.45 -4.52
N THR A 472 7.04 -5.89 -5.58
CA THR A 472 8.27 -5.25 -6.04
C THR A 472 8.32 -5.13 -7.56
N ALA A 473 8.49 -3.91 -8.06
CA ALA A 473 8.70 -3.64 -9.48
C ALA A 473 10.16 -3.26 -9.73
N TYR A 474 10.75 -3.80 -10.80
CA TYR A 474 12.17 -3.60 -11.10
C TYR A 474 12.49 -3.67 -12.59
N GLU A 475 13.60 -3.04 -12.98
CA GLU A 475 14.23 -3.22 -14.29
C GLU A 475 15.41 -4.19 -14.17
N PHE A 476 15.49 -5.17 -15.07
CA PHE A 476 16.66 -6.03 -15.19
C PHE A 476 16.96 -6.36 -16.65
N GLY A 477 18.19 -6.09 -17.09
CA GLY A 477 18.63 -6.39 -18.46
C GLY A 477 17.84 -5.63 -19.55
N GLY A 478 17.36 -4.40 -19.25
CA GLY A 478 16.57 -3.59 -20.18
C GLY A 478 15.11 -4.05 -20.34
N ARG A 479 14.62 -4.89 -19.42
CA ARG A 479 13.23 -5.35 -19.34
C ARG A 479 12.67 -5.00 -17.98
N TYR A 480 11.36 -4.82 -17.90
CA TYR A 480 10.68 -4.44 -16.67
C TYR A 480 9.83 -5.59 -16.15
N PHE A 481 9.73 -5.68 -14.83
CA PHE A 481 9.05 -6.76 -14.15
C PHE A 481 8.26 -6.25 -12.95
N LEU A 482 7.21 -6.97 -12.61
CA LEU A 482 6.49 -6.87 -11.34
C LEU A 482 6.48 -8.26 -10.73
N ALA A 483 6.93 -8.38 -9.49
CA ALA A 483 6.77 -9.60 -8.70
C ALA A 483 5.82 -9.33 -7.53
N THR A 484 5.00 -10.33 -7.21
CA THR A 484 3.98 -10.26 -6.16
C THR A 484 4.18 -11.40 -5.18
N ALA A 485 4.05 -11.10 -3.90
CA ALA A 485 3.89 -12.05 -2.81
C ALA A 485 2.39 -12.11 -2.50
N ASN A 486 1.84 -13.31 -2.51
CA ASN A 486 0.42 -13.53 -2.32
C ASN A 486 0.24 -14.50 -1.14
N GLU A 487 -0.25 -13.97 -0.02
CA GLU A 487 -0.25 -14.60 1.29
C GLU A 487 -1.21 -15.80 1.34
N GLY A 488 -2.45 -15.60 0.86
CA GLY A 488 -3.55 -16.56 0.99
C GLY A 488 -3.21 -17.93 0.44
N GLY A 489 -2.62 -17.95 -0.76
CA GLY A 489 -2.15 -19.15 -1.44
C GLY A 489 -0.70 -19.53 -1.10
N GLY A 490 0.03 -18.69 -0.37
CA GLY A 490 1.47 -18.84 -0.14
C GLY A 490 2.24 -18.90 -1.45
N THR A 491 1.95 -18.01 -2.40
CA THR A 491 2.53 -18.05 -3.75
C THR A 491 3.29 -16.77 -4.09
N THR A 492 4.33 -16.88 -4.89
CA THR A 492 4.99 -15.74 -5.54
C THR A 492 4.81 -15.82 -7.05
N SER A 493 4.41 -14.72 -7.68
CA SER A 493 4.24 -14.61 -9.13
C SER A 493 5.17 -13.56 -9.73
N LEU A 494 5.59 -13.76 -10.99
CA LEU A 494 6.35 -12.77 -11.75
C LEU A 494 5.67 -12.45 -13.08
N PHE A 495 5.56 -11.16 -13.36
CA PHE A 495 5.03 -10.60 -14.59
C PHE A 495 6.10 -9.80 -15.31
N SER A 496 6.16 -9.92 -16.63
CA SER A 496 6.90 -8.95 -17.45
C SER A 496 5.99 -7.78 -17.80
N ILE A 497 6.54 -6.56 -17.73
CA ILE A 497 5.85 -5.32 -18.06
C ILE A 497 6.47 -4.76 -19.34
N THR A 498 5.64 -4.58 -20.37
CA THR A 498 6.06 -4.14 -21.70
C THR A 498 5.45 -2.78 -22.02
N PRO A 499 6.26 -1.74 -22.24
CA PRO A 499 5.76 -0.44 -22.64
C PRO A 499 5.16 -0.55 -24.05
N VAL A 500 3.90 -0.12 -24.24
CA VAL A 500 3.34 0.03 -25.59
C VAL A 500 3.58 1.47 -26.05
N PRO A 501 4.32 1.69 -27.15
CA PRO A 501 4.55 3.05 -27.64
C PRO A 501 3.22 3.72 -28.03
N GLU A 502 3.11 5.01 -27.73
CA GLU A 502 1.95 5.83 -28.10
C GLU A 502 1.66 5.71 -29.61
N PRO A 503 0.38 5.66 -30.04
CA PRO A 503 0.01 5.60 -31.45
C PRO A 503 0.67 6.70 -32.32
N GLU A 504 0.92 7.86 -31.74
CA GLU A 504 1.60 8.98 -32.40
C GLU A 504 3.08 8.68 -32.73
N THR A 505 3.76 7.90 -31.87
CA THR A 505 5.13 7.44 -32.12
C THR A 505 5.17 6.53 -33.35
N TYR A 506 4.19 5.64 -33.49
CA TYR A 506 4.04 4.80 -34.68
C TYR A 506 3.68 5.62 -35.93
N ALA A 507 2.78 6.60 -35.80
CA ALA A 507 2.42 7.49 -36.91
C ALA A 507 3.63 8.30 -37.39
N MET A 508 4.44 8.82 -36.48
CA MET A 508 5.67 9.56 -36.78
C MET A 508 6.75 8.67 -37.41
N LEU A 509 6.92 7.45 -36.92
CA LEU A 509 7.81 6.45 -37.51
C LEU A 509 7.39 6.11 -38.95
N LEU A 510 6.10 5.84 -39.17
CA LEU A 510 5.54 5.54 -40.49
C LEU A 510 5.65 6.74 -41.44
N ALA A 511 5.42 7.96 -40.95
CA ALA A 511 5.61 9.18 -41.73
C ALA A 511 7.09 9.36 -42.11
N GLY A 512 8.02 9.15 -41.18
CA GLY A 512 9.47 9.19 -41.43
C GLY A 512 9.91 8.17 -42.47
N LEU A 513 9.47 6.91 -42.34
CA LEU A 513 9.73 5.85 -43.32
C LEU A 513 9.12 6.18 -44.69
N GLY A 514 7.91 6.76 -44.73
CA GLY A 514 7.27 7.24 -45.95
C GLY A 514 8.09 8.33 -46.66
N LEU A 515 8.64 9.30 -45.91
CA LEU A 515 9.50 10.36 -46.44
C LEU A 515 10.83 9.79 -46.98
N ILE A 516 11.43 8.83 -46.29
CA ILE A 516 12.64 8.13 -46.75
C ILE A 516 12.36 7.34 -48.03
N GLY A 517 11.24 6.63 -48.10
CA GLY A 517 10.79 5.91 -49.30
C GLY A 517 10.58 6.84 -50.50
N LEU A 518 9.96 8.01 -50.28
CA LEU A 518 9.78 9.03 -51.32
C LEU A 518 11.12 9.64 -51.77
N ALA A 519 12.05 9.90 -50.86
CA ALA A 519 13.38 10.40 -51.17
C ALA A 519 14.22 9.37 -51.95
N ALA A 520 14.16 8.09 -51.55
CA ALA A 520 14.84 7.00 -52.25
C ALA A 520 14.27 6.76 -53.66
N ARG A 521 12.95 6.87 -53.84
CA ARG A 521 12.29 6.81 -55.14
C ARG A 521 12.72 7.97 -56.06
N ARG A 522 12.85 9.18 -55.52
CA ARG A 522 13.34 10.35 -56.28
C ARG A 522 14.81 10.26 -56.69
N ARG A 523 15.65 9.50 -55.97
CA ARG A 523 17.06 9.28 -56.33
C ARG A 523 17.28 8.19 -57.38
N ARG A 524 16.25 7.37 -57.67
CA ARG A 524 16.29 6.32 -58.69
C ARG A 524 15.55 6.69 -59.99
N ALA A 525 14.95 7.88 -60.05
CA ALA A 525 14.20 8.39 -61.19
C ALA A 525 15.05 9.36 -62.03
#